data_AF-A0A8D1B929-F1
#
_entry.id   AF-A0A8D1B929-F1
#
_cell.length_a   1.000
_cell.length_b   1.000
_cell.length_c   1.000
_cell.angle_alpha   90.00
_cell.angle_beta   90.00
_cell.angle_gamma   90.00
#
_symmetry.space_group_name_H-M   'P 1'
#
loop_
_entity.id
_entity.type
_entity.pdbx_description
1 polymer ?
#
loop_
_entity_poly.entity_id
_entity_poly.type
_entity_poly.pdbx_seq_one_letter_code
_entity_poly.pdbx_strand_id
1 'polypeptide(L)'
;MSLTHTTGLLLLTLLLLLKPGETLRYAHSLCLNFTVTSGQPWCEVKGSMDTKPLLQYDSDSNQVTASGPLGEEVNGTKAWSDLTGTLGGVSRDLRMVLHVVNLGTEKTTGAPRLQAKLCCQLEAERVTAASWHFSLDGQTALLLDAMDMNWTLVNPGATGIKEQWQKDQDLAEHFRKLAVGDCGHWLREFLGHWENILEQEPTEPPLEPSDNQQLPARIIPRSGLTVTTIVIVISIVFGVLFCIVVIVGILVFIIRRCDRRSGTTAAVPSSGVSSLDQPVVAETEL
;
A
#
# COMPACT_ATOMS: atom_id res chain seq x y z
N MET A 1 4.67 26.55 37.37
CA MET A 1 5.07 25.32 36.65
C MET A 1 5.24 25.68 35.16
N SER A 2 6.13 26.64 34.91
CA SER A 2 7.46 26.55 34.29
C SER A 2 7.44 26.22 32.78
N LEU A 3 7.69 27.28 31.99
CA LEU A 3 7.86 27.32 30.54
C LEU A 3 8.88 26.29 29.99
N THR A 4 9.75 25.78 30.87
CA THR A 4 10.75 24.75 30.61
C THR A 4 10.16 23.37 30.30
N HIS A 5 8.98 23.06 30.86
CA HIS A 5 8.31 21.78 30.61
C HIS A 5 7.70 21.74 29.20
N THR A 6 7.15 22.87 28.75
CA THR A 6 6.58 23.02 27.40
C THR A 6 7.65 23.01 26.32
N THR A 7 8.80 23.65 26.53
CA THR A 7 9.92 23.63 25.57
C THR A 7 10.57 22.25 25.49
N GLY A 8 10.68 21.52 26.60
CA GLY A 8 11.19 20.14 26.61
C GLY A 8 10.27 19.19 25.84
N LEU A 9 8.95 19.32 26.02
CA LEU A 9 7.97 18.52 25.28
C LEU A 9 7.98 18.85 23.78
N LEU A 10 8.13 20.12 23.42
CA LEU A 10 8.25 20.60 22.03
C LEU A 10 9.54 20.12 21.36
N LEU A 11 10.66 20.13 22.08
CA LEU A 11 11.93 19.61 21.58
C LEU A 11 11.88 18.08 21.43
N LEU A 12 11.24 17.37 22.36
CA LEU A 12 11.03 15.92 22.27
C LEU A 12 10.11 15.56 21.10
N THR A 13 9.03 16.32 20.87
CA THR A 13 8.17 16.14 19.68
C THR A 13 8.91 16.51 18.40
N LEU A 14 9.73 17.57 18.39
CA LEU A 14 10.55 17.94 17.26
C LEU A 14 11.63 16.88 16.95
N LEU A 15 12.23 16.25 17.96
CA LEU A 15 13.17 15.13 17.82
C LEU A 15 12.49 13.84 17.36
N LEU A 16 11.24 13.59 17.79
CA LEU A 16 10.41 12.49 17.29
C LEU A 16 9.94 12.71 15.84
N LEU A 17 9.84 13.97 15.40
CA LEU A 17 9.55 14.37 14.02
C LEU A 17 10.82 14.43 13.15
N LEU A 18 11.97 14.77 13.73
CA LEU A 18 13.32 14.66 13.17
C LEU A 18 13.86 13.24 13.36
N LYS A 19 13.05 12.23 13.01
CA LYS A 19 13.65 10.91 12.75
C LYS A 19 14.69 11.13 11.63
N PRO A 20 15.99 10.88 11.88
CA PRO A 20 16.97 10.93 10.82
C PRO A 20 16.49 9.94 9.76
N GLY A 21 16.44 10.41 8.51
CA GLY A 21 15.71 9.83 7.40
C GLY A 21 15.45 8.34 7.59
N GLU A 22 14.16 7.98 7.67
CA GLU A 22 13.77 6.75 7.00
C GLU A 22 14.30 6.93 5.59
N THR A 23 15.45 6.31 5.29
CA THR A 23 15.79 5.91 3.93
C THR A 23 14.47 5.45 3.38
N LEU A 24 13.93 6.16 2.37
CA LEU A 24 12.76 5.70 1.63
C LEU A 24 13.10 4.24 1.33
N ARG A 25 12.45 3.31 2.03
CA ARG A 25 12.73 1.89 1.84
C ARG A 25 12.04 1.59 0.53
N TYR A 26 12.80 1.78 -0.55
CA TYR A 26 12.31 1.49 -1.87
C TYR A 26 12.12 -0.02 -1.93
N ALA A 27 10.86 -0.44 -1.98
CA ALA A 27 10.54 -1.82 -2.23
C ALA A 27 10.84 -2.08 -3.71
N HIS A 28 11.70 -3.06 -3.97
CA HIS A 28 12.02 -3.49 -5.33
C HIS A 28 11.13 -4.66 -5.71
N SER A 29 10.82 -4.79 -6.99
CA SER A 29 9.86 -5.77 -7.49
C SER A 29 10.39 -6.49 -8.72
N LEU A 30 10.24 -7.82 -8.73
CA LEU A 30 10.42 -8.66 -9.91
C LEU A 30 9.05 -9.19 -10.32
N CYS A 31 8.69 -8.98 -11.58
CA CYS A 31 7.44 -9.49 -12.15
C CYS A 31 7.68 -10.25 -13.45
N LEU A 32 7.01 -11.39 -13.61
CA LEU A 32 6.99 -12.22 -14.81
C LEU A 32 5.55 -12.30 -15.33
N ASN A 33 5.31 -11.81 -16.54
CA ASN A 33 4.00 -11.82 -17.18
C ASN A 33 3.95 -12.92 -18.24
N PHE A 34 3.27 -14.00 -17.94
CA PHE A 34 3.02 -15.12 -18.83
C PHE A 34 1.75 -14.85 -19.64
N THR A 35 1.83 -15.07 -20.94
CA THR A 35 0.69 -15.09 -21.86
C THR A 35 0.66 -16.46 -22.51
N VAL A 36 -0.40 -17.22 -22.27
CA VAL A 36 -0.59 -18.57 -22.80
C VAL A 36 -1.81 -18.59 -23.70
N THR A 37 -1.64 -19.12 -24.91
CA THR A 37 -2.70 -19.19 -25.93
C THR A 37 -2.74 -20.59 -26.56
N SER A 38 -3.78 -20.86 -27.35
CA SER A 38 -3.85 -22.08 -28.16
C SER A 38 -3.10 -21.98 -29.50
N GLY A 39 -2.57 -20.81 -29.88
CA GLY A 39 -1.85 -20.56 -31.13
C GLY A 39 -0.33 -20.67 -30.99
N GLN A 40 0.39 -20.13 -31.98
CA GLN A 40 1.85 -20.01 -31.97
C GLN A 40 2.25 -18.51 -31.94
N PRO A 41 3.20 -18.11 -31.07
CA PRO A 41 3.73 -18.89 -29.96
C PRO A 41 2.64 -19.24 -28.94
N TRP A 42 2.71 -20.45 -28.38
CA TRP A 42 1.73 -20.91 -27.40
C TRP A 42 1.98 -20.32 -26.02
N CYS A 43 3.20 -19.83 -25.76
CA CYS A 43 3.51 -19.04 -24.59
C CYS A 43 4.55 -17.94 -24.87
N GLU A 44 4.28 -16.76 -24.35
CA GLU A 44 5.23 -15.64 -24.25
C GLU A 44 5.38 -15.24 -22.78
N VAL A 45 6.60 -14.90 -22.36
CA VAL A 45 6.84 -14.33 -21.02
C VAL A 45 7.60 -13.01 -21.15
N LYS A 46 7.15 -11.99 -20.42
CA LYS A 46 7.86 -10.71 -20.27
C LYS A 46 8.19 -10.48 -18.81
N GLY A 47 9.49 -10.42 -18.51
CA GLY A 47 9.99 -10.11 -17.17
C GLY A 47 10.38 -8.65 -17.01
N SER A 48 10.20 -8.12 -15.81
CA SER A 48 10.58 -6.74 -15.47
C SER A 48 11.06 -6.62 -14.03
N MET A 49 12.05 -5.77 -13.80
CA MET A 49 12.50 -5.31 -12.48
C MET A 49 12.07 -3.84 -12.32
N ASP A 50 11.28 -3.51 -11.31
CA ASP A 50 10.73 -2.15 -11.09
C ASP A 50 10.15 -1.50 -12.34
N THR A 51 9.33 -2.27 -13.07
CA THR A 51 8.69 -1.90 -14.35
C THR A 51 9.63 -1.82 -15.56
N LYS A 52 10.94 -1.85 -15.37
CA LYS A 52 11.93 -1.82 -16.45
C LYS A 52 12.10 -3.24 -17.01
N PRO A 53 12.18 -3.40 -18.34
CA PRO A 53 12.28 -4.72 -18.96
C PRO A 53 13.55 -5.45 -18.49
N LEU A 54 13.43 -6.76 -18.29
CA LEU A 54 14.50 -7.65 -17.86
C LEU A 54 14.74 -8.78 -18.86
N LEU A 55 13.66 -9.41 -19.36
CA LEU A 55 13.75 -10.56 -20.25
C LEU A 55 12.50 -10.74 -21.10
N GLN A 56 12.67 -11.49 -22.19
CA GLN A 56 11.57 -12.01 -22.99
C GLN A 56 11.79 -13.50 -23.26
N TYR A 57 10.73 -14.29 -23.20
CA TYR A 57 10.72 -15.70 -23.59
C TYR A 57 9.63 -15.91 -24.62
N ASP A 58 9.94 -16.75 -25.61
CA ASP A 58 9.02 -17.19 -26.65
C ASP A 58 9.08 -18.71 -26.78
N SER A 59 7.91 -19.34 -26.78
CA SER A 59 7.80 -20.80 -26.79
C SER A 59 8.13 -21.49 -28.11
N ASP A 60 8.11 -20.76 -29.23
CA ASP A 60 8.44 -21.32 -30.54
C ASP A 60 9.95 -21.48 -30.69
N SER A 61 10.70 -20.45 -30.27
CA SER A 61 12.16 -20.53 -30.21
C SER A 61 12.66 -21.33 -29.00
N ASN A 62 11.83 -21.41 -27.95
CA ASN A 62 12.19 -21.91 -26.63
C ASN A 62 13.48 -21.29 -26.07
N GLN A 63 13.67 -19.99 -26.36
CA GLN A 63 14.81 -19.22 -25.90
C GLN A 63 14.36 -18.05 -25.04
N VAL A 64 15.21 -17.68 -24.08
CA VAL A 64 15.07 -16.46 -23.28
C VAL A 64 16.09 -15.46 -23.77
N THR A 65 15.64 -14.25 -24.10
CA THR A 65 16.50 -13.13 -24.45
C THR A 65 16.58 -12.14 -23.30
N ALA A 66 17.79 -11.67 -23.03
CA ALA A 66 18.01 -10.52 -22.16
C ALA A 66 17.35 -9.28 -22.75
N SER A 67 16.82 -8.42 -21.89
CA SER A 67 16.18 -7.18 -22.30
C SER A 67 16.48 -6.08 -21.29
N GLY A 68 16.88 -4.91 -21.77
CA GLY A 68 17.23 -3.77 -20.93
C GLY A 68 18.58 -3.92 -20.23
N PRO A 69 19.07 -2.85 -19.57
CA PRO A 69 20.41 -2.82 -18.97
C PRO A 69 20.63 -3.93 -17.95
N LEU A 70 19.65 -4.16 -17.07
CA LEU A 70 19.75 -5.21 -16.06
C LEU A 70 19.79 -6.61 -16.67
N GLY A 71 18.96 -6.86 -17.69
CA GLY A 71 18.92 -8.15 -18.37
C GLY A 71 20.28 -8.52 -18.96
N GLU A 72 20.96 -7.56 -19.60
CA GLU A 72 22.30 -7.77 -20.15
C GLU A 72 23.36 -7.96 -19.06
N GLU A 73 23.28 -7.18 -17.97
CA GLU A 73 24.23 -7.24 -16.85
C GLU A 73 24.18 -8.59 -16.11
N VAL A 74 22.97 -9.11 -15.86
CA VAL A 74 22.81 -10.38 -15.11
C VAL A 74 22.83 -11.61 -16.02
N ASN A 75 22.95 -11.43 -17.33
CA ASN A 75 22.99 -12.53 -18.29
C ASN A 75 24.21 -13.43 -18.02
N GLY A 76 23.98 -14.75 -17.97
CA GLY A 76 25.02 -15.73 -17.67
C GLY A 76 25.33 -15.92 -16.18
N THR A 77 24.71 -15.16 -15.28
CA THR A 77 24.76 -15.46 -13.84
C THR A 77 24.03 -16.77 -13.53
N LYS A 78 24.32 -17.36 -12.36
CA LYS A 78 23.60 -18.56 -11.89
C LYS A 78 22.11 -18.27 -11.70
N ALA A 79 21.76 -17.15 -11.06
CA ALA A 79 20.37 -16.75 -10.84
C ALA A 79 19.60 -16.58 -12.16
N TRP A 80 20.25 -16.04 -13.20
CA TRP A 80 19.68 -15.98 -14.55
C TRP A 80 19.41 -17.38 -15.12
N SER A 81 20.37 -18.30 -15.01
CA SER A 81 20.20 -19.69 -15.48
C SER A 81 19.08 -20.41 -14.73
N ASP A 82 18.98 -20.22 -13.41
CA ASP A 82 17.90 -20.79 -12.59
C ASP A 82 16.52 -20.23 -12.99
N LEU A 83 16.42 -18.92 -13.21
CA LEU A 83 15.20 -18.26 -13.68
C LEU A 83 14.79 -18.79 -15.05
N THR A 84 15.70 -18.72 -16.03
CA THR A 84 15.41 -19.08 -17.43
C THR A 84 15.09 -20.56 -17.58
N GLY A 85 15.78 -21.43 -16.84
CA GLY A 85 15.47 -22.87 -16.78
C GLY A 85 14.10 -23.18 -16.18
N THR A 86 13.58 -22.31 -15.32
CA THR A 86 12.27 -22.47 -14.68
C THR A 86 11.11 -22.05 -15.58
N LEU A 87 11.30 -21.03 -16.44
CA LEU A 87 10.23 -20.47 -17.28
C LEU A 87 9.54 -21.52 -18.14
N GLY A 88 10.29 -22.42 -18.79
CA GLY A 88 9.72 -23.46 -19.65
C GLY A 88 8.88 -24.50 -18.88
N GLY A 89 9.17 -24.73 -17.60
CA GLY A 89 8.34 -25.56 -16.71
C GLY A 89 7.02 -24.87 -16.41
N VAL A 90 7.11 -23.66 -15.85
CA VAL A 90 5.93 -22.85 -15.47
C VAL A 90 5.01 -22.59 -16.65
N SER A 91 5.55 -22.30 -17.83
CA SER A 91 4.77 -22.11 -19.06
C SER A 91 3.96 -23.37 -19.43
N ARG A 92 4.53 -24.57 -19.27
CA ARG A 92 3.81 -25.83 -19.51
C ARG A 92 2.73 -26.07 -18.46
N ASP A 93 3.03 -25.77 -17.20
CA ASP A 93 2.06 -25.90 -16.10
C ASP A 93 0.85 -24.98 -16.33
N LEU A 94 1.09 -23.72 -16.69
CA LEU A 94 0.03 -22.75 -17.04
C LEU A 94 -0.74 -23.18 -18.30
N ARG A 95 -0.10 -23.86 -19.26
CA ARG A 95 -0.81 -24.42 -20.42
C ARG A 95 -1.76 -25.55 -20.03
N MET A 96 -1.38 -26.41 -19.09
CA MET A 96 -2.28 -27.43 -18.55
C MET A 96 -3.44 -26.77 -17.81
N VAL A 97 -3.17 -25.72 -17.03
CA VAL A 97 -4.20 -24.91 -16.36
C VAL A 97 -5.20 -24.32 -17.36
N LEU A 98 -4.73 -23.72 -18.46
CA LEU A 98 -5.60 -23.21 -19.53
C LEU A 98 -6.53 -24.29 -20.11
N HIS A 99 -6.04 -25.53 -20.27
CA HIS A 99 -6.86 -26.64 -20.78
C HIS A 99 -7.96 -27.03 -19.78
N VAL A 100 -7.63 -27.11 -18.49
CA VAL A 100 -8.60 -27.42 -17.43
C VAL A 100 -9.68 -26.35 -17.35
N VAL A 101 -9.30 -25.08 -17.42
CA VAL A 101 -10.25 -23.95 -17.43
C VAL A 101 -11.17 -24.01 -18.64
N ASN A 102 -10.62 -24.25 -19.84
CA ASN A 102 -11.41 -24.29 -21.07
C ASN A 102 -12.45 -25.43 -21.07
N LEU A 103 -12.14 -26.58 -20.46
CA LEU A 103 -13.11 -27.68 -20.30
C LEU A 103 -14.29 -27.30 -19.39
N GLY A 104 -14.11 -26.36 -18.46
CA GLY A 104 -15.15 -25.91 -17.54
C GLY A 104 -16.03 -24.76 -18.06
N THR A 105 -15.63 -24.09 -19.14
CA THR A 105 -16.31 -22.92 -19.70
C THR A 105 -17.01 -23.27 -21.02
N GLU A 106 -18.28 -23.70 -20.98
CA GLU A 106 -19.05 -24.04 -22.20
C GLU A 106 -19.37 -22.87 -23.16
N LYS A 107 -18.87 -21.65 -22.91
CA LYS A 107 -19.46 -20.41 -23.49
C LYS A 107 -18.52 -19.42 -24.17
N THR A 108 -17.25 -19.74 -24.40
CA THR A 108 -16.33 -18.83 -25.08
C THR A 108 -16.21 -19.20 -26.57
N THR A 109 -16.80 -18.36 -27.43
CA THR A 109 -16.75 -18.50 -28.90
C THR A 109 -15.36 -18.21 -29.49
N GLY A 110 -14.38 -17.83 -28.66
CA GLY A 110 -12.99 -17.52 -29.04
C GLY A 110 -11.99 -18.52 -28.48
N ALA A 111 -10.80 -18.55 -29.08
CA ALA A 111 -9.68 -19.33 -28.58
C ALA A 111 -9.31 -18.88 -27.15
N PRO A 112 -9.30 -19.78 -26.16
CA PRO A 112 -9.12 -19.42 -24.76
C PRO A 112 -7.70 -18.88 -24.55
N ARG A 113 -7.58 -17.78 -23.82
CA ARG A 113 -6.31 -17.12 -23.48
C ARG A 113 -6.17 -16.96 -21.97
N LEU A 114 -5.07 -17.46 -21.43
CA LEU A 114 -4.69 -17.25 -20.02
C LEU A 114 -3.53 -16.26 -19.96
N GLN A 115 -3.65 -15.27 -19.11
CA GLN A 115 -2.52 -14.46 -18.67
C GLN A 115 -2.30 -14.70 -17.19
N ALA A 116 -1.06 -14.98 -16.81
CA ALA A 116 -0.68 -15.15 -15.42
C ALA A 116 0.48 -14.21 -15.14
N LYS A 117 0.36 -13.38 -14.10
CA LYS A 117 1.44 -12.48 -13.67
C LYS A 117 1.90 -12.90 -12.30
N LEU A 118 3.14 -13.34 -12.21
CA LEU A 118 3.86 -13.57 -10.96
C LEU A 118 4.58 -12.28 -10.59
N CYS A 119 4.47 -11.85 -9.33
CA CYS A 119 5.28 -10.76 -8.80
C CYS A 119 5.76 -11.08 -7.39
N CYS A 120 6.97 -10.64 -7.06
CA CYS A 120 7.46 -10.59 -5.69
C CYS A 120 8.09 -9.22 -5.41
N GLN A 121 8.05 -8.80 -4.16
CA GLN A 121 8.60 -7.54 -3.68
C GLN A 121 9.56 -7.77 -2.52
N LEU A 122 10.68 -7.07 -2.54
CA LEU A 122 11.71 -7.11 -1.51
C LEU A 122 11.82 -5.73 -0.87
N GLU A 123 11.76 -5.69 0.46
CA GLU A 123 12.02 -4.50 1.26
C GLU A 123 12.94 -4.88 2.41
N ALA A 124 14.04 -4.14 2.60
CA ALA A 124 15.05 -4.44 3.62
C ALA A 124 15.47 -5.93 3.60
N GLU A 125 15.81 -6.43 2.40
CA GLU A 125 16.27 -7.81 2.12
C GLU A 125 15.26 -8.94 2.39
N ARG A 126 14.02 -8.59 2.75
CA ARG A 126 12.94 -9.55 3.04
C ARG A 126 11.85 -9.45 1.99
N VAL A 127 11.29 -10.60 1.63
CA VAL A 127 10.12 -10.64 0.74
C VAL A 127 8.92 -10.13 1.54
N THR A 128 8.35 -9.00 1.14
CA THR A 128 7.23 -8.34 1.82
C THR A 128 5.90 -8.57 1.13
N ALA A 129 5.92 -8.82 -0.18
CA ALA A 129 4.74 -9.18 -0.95
C ALA A 129 5.10 -10.19 -2.04
N ALA A 130 4.18 -11.10 -2.32
CA ALA A 130 4.29 -12.05 -3.42
C ALA A 130 2.89 -12.40 -3.90
N SER A 131 2.66 -12.39 -5.21
CA SER A 131 1.32 -12.60 -5.76
C SER A 131 1.32 -13.29 -7.13
N TRP A 132 0.17 -13.89 -7.42
CA TRP A 132 -0.21 -14.29 -8.78
C TRP A 132 -1.50 -13.59 -9.19
N HIS A 133 -1.53 -13.06 -10.41
CA HIS A 133 -2.72 -12.47 -11.02
C HIS A 133 -3.09 -13.28 -12.26
N PHE A 134 -4.30 -13.83 -12.29
CA PHE A 134 -4.79 -14.64 -13.40
C PHE A 134 -5.89 -13.90 -14.14
N SER A 135 -5.72 -13.74 -15.45
CA SER A 135 -6.71 -13.17 -16.35
C SER A 135 -7.08 -14.16 -17.42
N LEU A 136 -8.37 -14.30 -17.68
CA LEU A 136 -8.94 -15.15 -18.72
C LEU A 136 -9.55 -14.25 -19.79
N ASP A 137 -9.16 -14.45 -21.04
CA ASP A 137 -9.63 -13.68 -22.20
C ASP A 137 -9.52 -12.14 -21.99
N GLY A 138 -8.45 -11.71 -21.32
CA GLY A 138 -8.15 -10.30 -21.04
C GLY A 138 -8.88 -9.72 -19.82
N GLN A 139 -9.74 -10.49 -19.15
CA GLN A 139 -10.40 -10.06 -17.92
C GLN A 139 -9.74 -10.69 -16.69
N THR A 140 -9.38 -9.85 -15.71
CA THR A 140 -8.82 -10.35 -14.44
C THR A 140 -9.87 -11.22 -13.75
N ALA A 141 -9.50 -12.46 -13.47
CA ALA A 141 -10.37 -13.48 -12.91
C ALA A 141 -10.09 -13.72 -11.42
N LEU A 142 -8.82 -13.99 -11.10
CA LEU A 142 -8.37 -14.41 -9.77
C LEU A 142 -7.08 -13.70 -9.38
N LEU A 143 -6.94 -13.42 -8.08
CA LEU A 143 -5.71 -12.95 -7.47
C LEU A 143 -5.35 -13.90 -6.33
N LEU A 144 -4.11 -14.35 -6.29
CA LEU A 144 -3.56 -15.08 -5.15
C LEU A 144 -2.56 -14.18 -4.44
N ASP A 145 -2.84 -13.88 -3.18
CA ASP A 145 -1.82 -13.42 -2.25
C ASP A 145 -1.03 -14.66 -1.82
N ALA A 146 0.21 -14.78 -2.30
CA ALA A 146 1.05 -15.93 -2.03
C ALA A 146 1.73 -15.87 -0.65
N MET A 147 1.73 -14.70 0.02
CA MET A 147 2.22 -14.58 1.40
C MET A 147 1.24 -15.23 2.37
N ASP A 148 -0.04 -14.94 2.20
CA ASP A 148 -1.12 -15.41 3.08
C ASP A 148 -1.89 -16.63 2.54
N MET A 149 -1.59 -17.06 1.31
CA MET A 149 -2.34 -18.09 0.58
C MET A 149 -3.82 -17.76 0.43
N ASN A 150 -4.14 -16.49 0.22
CA ASN A 150 -5.51 -16.03 0.10
C ASN A 150 -5.90 -15.82 -1.38
N TRP A 151 -6.98 -16.48 -1.80
CA TRP A 151 -7.54 -16.33 -3.14
C TRP A 151 -8.67 -15.30 -3.16
N THR A 152 -8.48 -14.23 -3.92
CA THR A 152 -9.51 -13.22 -4.19
C THR A 152 -10.16 -13.47 -5.55
N LEU A 153 -11.49 -13.54 -5.55
CA LEU A 153 -12.29 -13.63 -6.77
C LEU A 153 -12.56 -12.22 -7.29
N VAL A 154 -12.17 -11.93 -8.53
CA VAL A 154 -12.44 -10.64 -9.17
C VAL A 154 -13.61 -10.74 -10.15
N ASN A 155 -13.65 -11.81 -10.94
CA ASN A 155 -14.74 -12.07 -11.88
C ASN A 155 -15.62 -13.23 -11.38
N PRO A 156 -16.94 -13.04 -11.15
CA PRO A 156 -17.86 -14.10 -10.75
C PRO A 156 -17.88 -15.31 -11.68
N GLY A 157 -17.57 -15.12 -12.98
CA GLY A 157 -17.45 -16.20 -13.95
C GLY A 157 -16.33 -17.21 -13.63
N ALA A 158 -15.39 -16.85 -12.75
CA ALA A 158 -14.28 -17.70 -12.33
C ALA A 158 -14.51 -18.42 -10.99
N THR A 159 -15.74 -18.40 -10.45
CA THR A 159 -16.05 -19.01 -9.13
C THR A 159 -15.68 -20.49 -9.06
N GLY A 160 -16.08 -21.27 -10.08
CA GLY A 160 -15.76 -22.71 -10.12
C GLY A 160 -14.25 -22.98 -10.18
N ILE A 161 -13.51 -22.18 -10.94
CA ILE A 161 -12.04 -22.27 -11.06
C ILE A 161 -11.40 -21.98 -9.71
N LYS A 162 -11.84 -20.92 -9.02
CA LYS A 162 -11.36 -20.58 -7.67
C LYS A 162 -11.55 -21.74 -6.70
N GLU A 163 -12.75 -22.28 -6.64
CA GLU A 163 -13.08 -23.37 -5.71
C GLU A 163 -12.24 -24.62 -5.98
N GLN A 164 -11.96 -24.92 -7.25
CA GLN A 164 -11.12 -26.04 -7.64
C GLN A 164 -9.66 -25.80 -7.21
N TRP A 165 -9.08 -24.66 -7.57
CA TRP A 165 -7.66 -24.38 -7.29
C TRP A 165 -7.38 -24.17 -5.80
N GLN A 166 -8.34 -23.60 -5.06
CA GLN A 166 -8.21 -23.42 -3.62
C GLN A 166 -8.21 -24.75 -2.84
N LYS A 167 -8.81 -25.81 -3.40
CA LYS A 167 -8.79 -27.17 -2.82
C LYS A 167 -7.55 -27.98 -3.21
N ASP A 168 -6.86 -27.56 -4.27
CA ASP A 168 -5.65 -28.23 -4.77
C ASP A 168 -4.43 -27.74 -3.98
N GLN A 169 -4.03 -28.53 -2.98
CA GLN A 169 -2.90 -28.18 -2.12
C GLN A 169 -1.56 -28.18 -2.88
N ASP A 170 -1.38 -29.10 -3.82
CA ASP A 170 -0.13 -29.20 -4.59
C ASP A 170 0.04 -27.97 -5.50
N LEU A 171 -1.04 -27.54 -6.16
CA LEU A 171 -1.06 -26.32 -6.96
C LEU A 171 -0.79 -25.07 -6.11
N ALA A 172 -1.43 -25.00 -4.93
CA ALA A 172 -1.25 -23.89 -4.00
C ALA A 172 0.21 -23.80 -3.50
N GLU A 173 0.82 -24.92 -3.10
CA GLU A 173 2.21 -25.00 -2.68
C GLU A 173 3.17 -24.66 -3.82
N HIS A 174 2.89 -25.12 -5.04
CA HIS A 174 3.68 -24.80 -6.23
C HIS A 174 3.70 -23.29 -6.52
N PHE A 175 2.53 -22.64 -6.57
CA PHE A 175 2.45 -21.18 -6.78
C PHE A 175 3.11 -20.39 -5.65
N ARG A 176 2.96 -20.84 -4.40
CA ARG A 176 3.62 -20.22 -3.25
C ARG A 176 5.14 -20.31 -3.37
N LYS A 177 5.66 -21.49 -3.69
CA LYS A 177 7.11 -21.72 -3.83
C LYS A 177 7.70 -20.84 -4.92
N LEU A 178 7.06 -20.75 -6.08
CA LEU A 178 7.50 -19.87 -7.17
C LEU A 178 7.47 -18.39 -6.77
N ALA A 179 6.41 -17.95 -6.09
CA ALA A 179 6.21 -16.54 -5.76
C ALA A 179 7.07 -16.05 -4.59
N VAL A 180 7.09 -16.80 -3.50
CA VAL A 180 7.81 -16.41 -2.27
C VAL A 180 9.26 -16.89 -2.29
N GLY A 181 9.50 -18.09 -2.81
CA GLY A 181 10.82 -18.73 -2.85
C GLY A 181 11.63 -18.29 -4.06
N ASP A 182 11.30 -18.83 -5.24
CA ASP A 182 12.14 -18.71 -6.43
C ASP A 182 12.22 -17.26 -6.93
N CYS A 183 11.09 -16.57 -7.06
CA CYS A 183 11.06 -15.14 -7.41
C CYS A 183 11.82 -14.29 -6.39
N GLY A 184 11.59 -14.51 -5.10
CA GLY A 184 12.28 -13.76 -4.03
C GLY A 184 13.80 -13.98 -4.04
N HIS A 185 14.24 -15.19 -4.37
CA HIS A 185 15.66 -15.51 -4.57
C HIS A 185 16.24 -14.76 -5.77
N TRP A 186 15.62 -14.84 -6.95
CA TRP A 186 16.11 -14.13 -8.14
C TRP A 186 16.13 -12.61 -7.92
N LEU A 187 15.09 -12.04 -7.31
CA LEU A 187 15.03 -10.62 -6.99
C LEU A 187 16.19 -10.19 -6.09
N ARG A 188 16.55 -10.98 -5.08
CA ARG A 188 17.69 -10.69 -4.19
C ARG A 188 19.02 -10.72 -4.94
N GLU A 189 19.22 -11.72 -5.79
CA GLU A 189 20.47 -11.88 -6.57
C GLU A 189 20.63 -10.76 -7.62
N PHE A 190 19.53 -10.28 -8.22
CA PHE A 190 19.58 -9.20 -9.20
C PHE A 190 19.66 -7.80 -8.57
N LEU A 191 19.26 -7.65 -7.30
CA LEU A 191 19.13 -6.35 -6.65
C LEU A 191 20.44 -5.55 -6.64
N GLY A 192 21.57 -6.18 -6.29
CA GLY A 192 22.86 -5.48 -6.25
C GLY A 192 23.29 -4.96 -7.63
N HIS A 193 23.04 -5.72 -8.70
CA HIS A 193 23.30 -5.25 -10.07
C HIS A 193 22.35 -4.12 -10.46
N TRP A 194 21.09 -4.19 -10.02
CA TRP A 194 20.10 -3.17 -10.31
C TRP A 194 20.39 -1.83 -9.64
N GLU A 195 20.74 -1.84 -8.36
CA GLU A 195 21.13 -0.64 -7.61
C GLU A 195 22.35 0.03 -8.26
N ASN A 196 23.37 -0.76 -8.64
CA ASN A 196 24.54 -0.24 -9.36
C ASN A 196 24.18 0.41 -10.70
N ILE A 197 23.24 -0.15 -11.45
CA ILE A 197 22.76 0.42 -12.72
C ILE A 197 22.03 1.74 -12.48
N LEU A 198 21.17 1.79 -11.46
CA LEU A 198 20.42 3.00 -11.12
C LEU A 198 21.33 4.15 -10.65
N GLU A 199 22.41 3.83 -9.92
CA GLU A 199 23.42 4.81 -9.52
C GLU A 199 24.20 5.40 -10.70
N GLN A 200 24.33 4.65 -11.80
CA GLN A 200 25.04 5.07 -13.01
C GLN A 200 24.13 5.78 -14.03
N GLU A 201 22.81 5.74 -13.86
CA GLU A 201 21.87 6.41 -14.75
C GLU A 201 22.09 7.94 -14.62
N PRO A 202 22.50 8.66 -15.69
CA PRO A 202 22.76 10.09 -15.59
C PRO A 202 21.51 10.82 -15.10
N THR A 203 21.62 11.57 -14.01
CA THR A 203 20.59 12.55 -13.66
C THR A 203 20.56 13.55 -14.81
N GLU A 204 19.50 13.49 -15.63
CA GLU A 204 19.34 14.38 -16.77
C GLU A 204 19.56 15.83 -16.31
N PRO A 205 20.52 16.57 -16.90
CA PRO A 205 20.70 17.98 -16.58
C PRO A 205 19.38 18.72 -16.84
N PRO A 206 19.00 19.73 -16.03
CA PRO A 206 17.83 20.53 -16.33
C PRO A 206 17.91 21.04 -17.76
N LEU A 207 16.95 20.65 -18.59
CA LEU A 207 16.82 21.12 -19.97
C LEU A 207 16.82 22.65 -19.96
N GLU A 208 17.89 23.25 -20.45
CA GLU A 208 17.87 24.69 -20.74
C GLU A 208 16.83 24.94 -21.84
N PRO A 209 15.95 25.94 -21.68
CA PRO A 209 14.89 26.19 -22.64
C PRO A 209 15.50 26.85 -23.89
N SER A 210 15.59 26.08 -24.98
CA SER A 210 15.87 26.64 -26.30
C SER A 210 14.62 27.36 -26.83
N ASP A 211 14.72 28.69 -26.94
CA ASP A 211 13.76 29.56 -27.60
C ASP A 211 13.58 29.13 -29.08
N ASN A 212 12.32 28.88 -29.49
CA ASN A 212 11.69 29.48 -30.68
C ASN A 212 10.40 28.75 -31.11
N GLN A 213 9.36 29.58 -31.36
CA GLN A 213 8.08 29.35 -32.06
C GLN A 213 6.77 29.21 -31.22
N GLN A 214 6.11 30.38 -31.08
CA GLN A 214 4.68 30.72 -30.91
C GLN A 214 3.67 29.66 -31.45
N LEU A 215 2.54 29.27 -30.83
CA LEU A 215 1.36 30.00 -30.28
C LEU A 215 0.46 29.00 -29.46
N PRO A 216 -0.63 29.42 -28.77
CA PRO A 216 -0.79 29.41 -27.32
C PRO A 216 -1.62 28.21 -26.81
N ALA A 217 -0.98 27.17 -26.28
CA ALA A 217 -1.70 26.27 -25.38
C ALA A 217 -1.60 26.86 -23.96
N ARG A 218 -2.74 27.22 -23.36
CA ARG A 218 -2.81 27.55 -21.93
C ARG A 218 -2.35 26.33 -21.13
N ILE A 219 -1.07 26.29 -20.80
CA ILE A 219 -0.53 25.37 -19.80
C ILE A 219 -0.82 26.00 -18.45
N ILE A 220 -1.78 25.41 -17.72
CA ILE A 220 -1.97 25.68 -16.29
C ILE A 220 -0.73 25.09 -15.59
N PRO A 221 0.13 25.89 -14.94
CA PRO A 221 1.32 25.36 -14.30
C PRO A 221 0.92 24.43 -13.13
N ARG A 222 1.41 23.20 -13.18
CA ARG A 222 1.23 22.13 -12.18
C ARG A 222 1.96 22.41 -10.84
N SER A 223 2.46 23.63 -10.63
CA SER A 223 3.04 24.09 -9.36
C SER A 223 2.00 24.56 -8.34
N GLY A 224 0.72 24.66 -8.74
CA GLY A 224 -0.37 25.04 -7.84
C GLY A 224 -0.79 23.94 -6.87
N LEU A 225 -0.58 22.65 -7.19
CA LEU A 225 -1.14 21.56 -6.37
C LEU A 225 -0.42 21.41 -5.04
N THR A 226 0.91 21.54 -4.99
CA THR A 226 1.67 21.45 -3.74
C THR A 226 1.40 22.62 -2.81
N VAL A 227 1.36 23.85 -3.34
CA VAL A 227 1.07 25.06 -2.54
C VAL A 227 -0.39 25.06 -2.06
N THR A 228 -1.34 24.67 -2.92
CA THR A 228 -2.76 24.61 -2.54
C THR A 228 -2.99 23.53 -1.47
N THR A 229 -2.37 22.36 -1.60
CA THR A 229 -2.44 21.31 -0.56
C THR A 229 -1.84 21.80 0.77
N ILE A 230 -0.70 22.50 0.75
CA ILE A 230 -0.09 23.07 1.97
C ILE A 230 -1.02 24.12 2.61
N VAL A 231 -1.61 25.03 1.84
CA VAL A 231 -2.53 26.06 2.36
C VAL A 231 -3.80 25.44 2.93
N ILE A 232 -4.33 24.38 2.31
CA ILE A 232 -5.49 23.64 2.82
C ILE A 232 -5.15 22.98 4.16
N VAL A 233 -4.01 22.30 4.25
CA VAL A 233 -3.57 21.65 5.49
C VAL A 233 -3.37 22.68 6.61
N ILE A 234 -2.73 23.82 6.31
CA ILE A 234 -2.55 24.91 7.27
C ILE A 234 -3.90 25.46 7.73
N SER A 235 -4.85 25.68 6.81
CA SER A 235 -6.19 26.18 7.13
C SER A 235 -6.97 25.21 8.03
N ILE A 236 -6.85 23.90 7.79
CA ILE A 236 -7.48 22.86 8.63
C ILE A 236 -6.87 22.89 10.03
N VAL A 237 -5.54 22.98 10.15
CA VAL A 237 -4.86 23.02 11.46
C VAL A 237 -5.26 24.26 12.26
N PHE A 238 -5.29 25.43 11.63
CA PHE A 238 -5.75 26.67 12.28
C PHE A 238 -7.23 26.60 12.69
N GLY A 239 -8.08 26.01 11.85
CA GLY A 239 -9.50 25.80 12.16
C GLY A 239 -9.71 24.90 13.37
N VAL A 240 -8.99 23.78 13.44
CA VAL A 240 -9.04 22.86 14.59
C VAL A 240 -8.54 23.54 15.87
N LEU A 241 -7.44 24.28 15.79
CA LEU A 241 -6.90 25.02 16.93
C LEU A 241 -7.90 26.07 17.45
N PHE A 242 -8.52 26.81 16.54
CA PHE A 242 -9.56 27.79 16.89
C PHE A 242 -10.76 27.13 17.57
N CYS A 243 -11.26 26.01 17.03
CA CYS A 243 -12.33 25.23 17.64
C CYS A 243 -11.98 24.77 19.06
N ILE A 244 -10.75 24.29 19.30
CA ILE A 244 -10.29 23.89 20.63
C ILE A 244 -10.33 25.07 21.60
N VAL A 245 -9.83 26.25 21.20
CA VAL A 245 -9.84 27.45 22.04
C VAL A 245 -11.27 27.87 22.40
N VAL A 246 -12.20 27.82 21.45
CA VAL A 246 -13.61 28.15 21.68
C VAL A 246 -14.25 27.14 22.63
N ILE A 247 -14.03 25.84 22.43
CA ILE A 247 -14.58 24.78 23.29
C ILE A 247 -14.05 24.93 24.73
N VAL A 248 -12.75 25.16 24.89
CA VAL A 248 -12.14 25.41 26.21
C VAL A 248 -12.71 26.69 26.83
N GLY A 249 -12.90 27.76 26.06
CA GLY A 249 -13.52 28.99 26.53
C GLY A 249 -14.95 28.79 27.02
N ILE A 250 -15.77 28.03 26.28
CA ILE A 250 -17.14 27.68 26.65
C ILE A 250 -17.13 26.82 27.91
N LEU A 251 -16.26 25.80 28.00
CA LEU A 251 -16.12 24.97 29.20
C LEU A 251 -15.78 25.81 30.43
N VAL A 252 -14.80 26.71 30.30
CA VAL A 252 -14.42 27.64 31.38
C VAL A 252 -15.58 28.56 31.76
N PHE A 253 -16.35 29.05 30.79
CA PHE A 253 -17.53 29.87 31.04
C PHE A 253 -18.62 29.09 31.77
N ILE A 254 -18.89 27.85 31.35
CA ILE A 254 -19.86 26.96 32.01
C ILE A 254 -19.41 26.68 33.45
N ILE A 255 -18.14 26.33 33.67
CA ILE A 255 -17.58 26.10 35.01
C ILE A 255 -17.76 27.34 35.88
N ARG A 256 -17.42 28.53 35.38
CA ARG A 256 -17.62 29.81 36.09
C ARG A 256 -19.09 30.13 36.36
N ARG A 257 -20.01 29.74 35.47
CA ARG A 257 -21.44 29.97 35.64
C ARG A 257 -22.05 28.99 36.64
N CYS A 258 -21.59 27.73 36.67
CA CYS A 258 -21.94 26.76 37.70
C CYS A 258 -21.50 27.27 39.08
N ASP A 259 -20.26 27.75 39.20
CA ASP A 259 -19.73 28.31 40.45
C ASP A 259 -20.54 29.53 40.94
N ARG A 260 -20.94 30.42 40.03
CA ARG A 260 -21.78 31.58 40.35
C ARG A 260 -23.23 31.20 40.74
N ARG A 261 -23.77 30.11 40.19
CA ARG A 261 -25.15 29.63 40.48
C ARG A 261 -25.21 28.88 41.82
N SER A 262 -24.11 28.24 42.25
CA SER A 262 -23.95 27.65 43.58
C SER A 262 -23.95 28.70 44.70
N GLY A 263 -23.61 29.96 44.41
CA GLY A 263 -23.52 31.05 45.38
C GLY A 263 -24.82 31.82 45.66
N THR A 264 -25.98 31.46 45.07
CA THR A 264 -27.24 32.24 45.21
C THR A 264 -28.35 31.53 45.99
N THR A 265 -28.05 30.47 46.75
CA THR A 265 -29.02 29.82 47.67
C THR A 265 -28.47 29.72 49.08
N ALA A 266 -28.09 30.87 49.66
CA ALA A 266 -27.85 31.03 51.09
C ALA A 266 -28.14 32.48 51.49
N ALA A 267 -29.42 32.87 51.48
CA ALA A 267 -29.88 34.06 52.18
C ALA A 267 -30.52 33.61 53.51
N VAL A 268 -29.74 33.64 54.58
CA VAL A 268 -30.25 33.64 55.95
C VAL A 268 -30.42 35.11 56.36
N PRO A 269 -31.62 35.56 56.80
CA PRO A 269 -31.72 36.84 57.49
C PRO A 269 -31.32 36.63 58.95
N SER A 270 -30.36 37.43 59.40
CA SER A 270 -30.00 37.59 60.80
C SER A 270 -30.71 38.83 61.37
N SER A 271 -30.84 38.84 62.70
CA SER A 271 -31.43 39.87 63.58
C SER A 271 -32.96 39.80 63.71
N GLY A 272 -33.56 39.74 64.90
CA GLY A 272 -33.02 39.75 66.25
C GLY A 272 -34.16 39.83 67.28
N VAL A 273 -33.74 39.91 68.55
CA VAL A 273 -34.50 40.36 69.74
C VAL A 273 -35.21 39.27 70.57
N SER A 274 -34.72 39.22 71.81
CA SER A 274 -35.19 38.54 73.02
C SER A 274 -36.68 38.71 73.34
N SER A 275 -37.29 37.70 73.96
CA SER A 275 -37.70 37.76 75.38
C SER A 275 -38.21 36.41 75.88
N LEU A 276 -38.07 36.20 77.19
CA LEU A 276 -38.79 35.27 78.08
C LEU A 276 -40.18 34.87 77.54
N ASP A 277 -40.65 33.63 77.70
CA ASP A 277 -40.85 32.96 78.99
C ASP A 277 -41.02 31.43 78.79
N GLN A 278 -40.57 30.66 79.79
CA GLN A 278 -41.00 29.28 80.08
C GLN A 278 -42.49 29.28 80.50
N PRO A 279 -43.23 28.15 80.70
CA PRO A 279 -42.71 26.83 81.08
C PRO A 279 -43.51 25.60 80.53
N VAL A 280 -43.10 24.41 81.02
CA VAL A 280 -43.96 23.23 81.31
C VAL A 280 -44.42 22.40 80.09
N VAL A 281 -44.39 21.07 80.03
CA VAL A 281 -44.06 19.90 80.89
C VAL A 281 -44.21 18.67 79.97
N ALA A 282 -43.38 17.63 80.16
CA ALA A 282 -43.58 16.18 79.87
C ALA A 282 -44.08 15.77 78.45
N GLU A 283 -43.93 14.57 77.91
CA GLU A 283 -43.62 13.20 78.38
C GLU A 283 -43.28 12.44 77.07
N THR A 284 -42.11 11.81 76.93
CA THR A 284 -41.90 10.34 77.03
C THR A 284 -42.65 9.49 75.98
N GLU A 285 -41.87 8.88 75.09
CA GLU A 285 -41.98 7.54 74.46
C GLU A 285 -43.36 6.82 74.50
N LEU A 286 -43.96 6.59 73.33
CA LEU A 286 -44.11 5.28 72.68
C LEU A 286 -44.67 5.44 71.24
#